data_AF-A0A1I2U7D4-F1
#
_entry.id   AF-A0A1I2U7D4-F1
#
_cell.length_a   1.000
_cell.length_b   1.000
_cell.length_c   1.000
_cell.angle_alpha   90.00
_cell.angle_beta   90.00
_cell.angle_gamma   90.00
#
_symmetry.space_group_name_H-M   'P 1'
#
loop_
_entity.id
_entity.type
_entity.pdbx_description
1 polymer ?
#
loop_
_entity_poly.entity_id
_entity_poly.type
_entity_poly.pdbx_seq_one_letter_code
_entity_poly.pdbx_strand_id
1 'polypeptide(L)'
;MRALATAWQEPSAWQGTTDVGIELTNEVWGRIALTEMVVHGWDLATATGQPFELPEPTPQAVWEYLTEFLPTLPEPVQASWGAAVPVPPDASLSLP
;
A
#
# COMPACT_ATOMS: atom_id res chain seq x y z
N MET A 1 4.07 13.59 -6.37
CA MET A 1 4.63 13.12 -5.08
C MET A 1 4.91 14.22 -4.07
N ARG A 2 5.69 15.27 -4.35
CA ARG A 2 6.01 16.30 -3.33
C ARG A 2 4.79 16.96 -2.69
N ALA A 3 3.79 17.36 -3.49
CA ALA A 3 2.56 17.97 -2.97
C ALA A 3 1.80 17.04 -2.01
N LEU A 4 1.73 15.75 -2.32
CA LEU A 4 1.12 14.74 -1.44
C LEU A 4 1.94 14.58 -0.15
N ALA A 5 3.27 14.46 -0.26
CA ALA A 5 4.15 14.36 0.89
C ALA A 5 4.09 15.61 1.80
N THR A 6 3.87 16.79 1.23
CA THR A 6 3.63 18.02 2.00
C THR A 6 2.25 17.97 2.66
N ALA A 7 1.20 17.58 1.94
CA ALA A 7 -0.15 17.48 2.51
C ALA A 7 -0.23 16.49 3.67
N TRP A 8 0.45 15.36 3.58
CA TRP A 8 0.49 14.33 4.62
C TRP A 8 1.29 14.70 5.87
N GLN A 9 2.08 15.79 5.84
CA GLN A 9 2.72 16.32 7.05
C GLN A 9 1.73 17.04 7.97
N GLU A 10 0.59 17.49 7.45
CA GLU A 10 -0.44 18.16 8.24
C GLU A 10 -1.23 17.13 9.08
N PRO A 11 -1.28 17.25 10.42
CA PRO A 11 -1.99 16.30 11.27
C PRO A 11 -3.49 16.16 10.94
N SER A 12 -4.10 17.23 10.40
CA SER A 12 -5.50 17.24 9.98
C SER A 12 -5.77 16.34 8.77
N ALA A 13 -4.75 16.04 7.95
CA ALA A 13 -4.89 15.12 6.82
C ALA A 13 -5.24 13.69 7.26
N TRP A 14 -4.96 13.33 8.51
CA TRP A 14 -5.19 12.01 9.08
C TRP A 14 -6.46 11.93 9.94
N GLN A 15 -7.13 13.06 10.17
CA GLN A 15 -8.28 13.15 11.07
C GLN A 15 -9.59 13.18 10.31
N GLY A 16 -10.63 12.55 10.88
CA GLY A 16 -11.98 12.54 10.32
C GLY A 16 -12.23 11.42 9.31
N THR A 17 -13.33 11.55 8.58
CA THR A 17 -13.76 10.63 7.53
C THR A 17 -13.85 11.37 6.20
N THR A 18 -13.63 10.63 5.12
CA THR A 18 -13.84 11.11 3.76
C THR A 18 -14.64 10.06 2.98
N ASP A 19 -15.63 10.53 2.23
CA ASP A 19 -16.41 9.71 1.30
C ASP A 19 -15.96 9.96 -0.14
N VAL A 20 -15.44 8.91 -0.78
CA VAL A 20 -15.12 8.88 -2.23
C VAL A 20 -15.88 7.74 -2.94
N GLY A 21 -17.13 7.52 -2.54
CA GLY A 21 -17.97 6.39 -2.92
C GLY A 21 -18.10 5.34 -1.82
N ILE A 22 -17.21 5.39 -0.82
CA ILE A 22 -17.27 4.67 0.45
C ILE A 22 -16.75 5.64 1.52
N GLU A 23 -17.47 5.76 2.64
CA GLU A 23 -16.99 6.53 3.79
C GLU A 23 -16.00 5.71 4.61
N LEU A 24 -14.75 6.18 4.71
CA LEU A 24 -13.70 5.59 5.54
C LEU A 24 -13.00 6.68 6.35
N THR A 25 -12.29 6.28 7.41
CA THR A 25 -11.41 7.20 8.14
C THR A 25 -10.26 7.64 7.24
N ASN A 26 -9.78 8.86 7.45
CA ASN A 26 -8.65 9.39 6.68
C ASN A 26 -7.36 8.58 6.91
N GLU A 27 -7.22 7.95 8.08
CA GLU A 27 -6.14 6.99 8.33
C GLU A 27 -6.21 5.77 7.39
N VAL A 28 -7.38 5.17 7.21
CA VAL A 28 -7.56 4.05 6.28
C VAL A 28 -7.30 4.50 4.85
N TRP A 29 -7.80 5.66 4.44
CA TRP A 29 -7.49 6.22 3.12
C TRP A 29 -5.98 6.42 2.90
N GLY A 30 -5.25 6.87 3.92
CA GLY A 30 -3.80 7.01 3.86
C GLY A 30 -3.08 5.66 3.70
N ARG A 31 -3.53 4.61 4.40
CA ARG A 31 -2.97 3.25 4.24
C ARG A 31 -3.23 2.66 2.85
N ILE A 32 -4.43 2.86 2.31
CA ILE A 32 -4.77 2.49 0.92
C ILE A 32 -3.84 3.23 -0.04
N ALA A 33 -3.77 4.57 0.05
CA ALA A 33 -2.95 5.37 -0.84
C ALA A 33 -1.46 4.99 -0.78
N LEU A 34 -0.92 4.70 0.42
CA LEU A 34 0.45 4.21 0.57
C LEU A 34 0.66 2.86 -0.11
N THR A 35 -0.29 1.94 0.06
CA THR A 35 -0.27 0.61 -0.57
C THR A 35 -0.24 0.70 -2.09
N GLU A 36 -1.14 1.50 -2.67
CA GLU A 36 -1.21 1.74 -4.11
C GLU A 36 0.11 2.32 -4.65
N MET A 37 0.71 3.26 -3.93
CA MET A 37 2.00 3.85 -4.32
C MET A 37 3.15 2.83 -4.30
N VAL A 38 3.17 1.93 -3.31
CA VAL A 38 4.22 0.92 -3.17
C VAL A 38 4.07 -0.17 -4.23
N VAL A 39 2.88 -0.75 -4.35
CA VAL A 39 2.61 -1.85 -5.29
C VAL A 39 2.78 -1.37 -6.73
N HIS A 40 2.13 -0.27 -7.11
CA HIS A 40 2.23 0.21 -8.50
C HIS A 40 3.56 0.89 -8.80
N GLY A 41 4.23 1.45 -7.79
CA GLY A 41 5.62 1.89 -7.93
C GLY A 41 6.53 0.72 -8.30
N TRP A 42 6.38 -0.42 -7.59
CA TRP A 42 7.11 -1.65 -7.88
C TRP A 42 6.74 -2.24 -9.24
N ASP A 43 5.45 -2.29 -9.60
CA ASP A 43 4.98 -2.77 -10.91
C ASP A 43 5.65 -2.00 -12.04
N LEU A 44 5.62 -0.67 -11.98
CA LEU A 44 6.21 0.20 -12.99
C LEU A 44 7.72 0.05 -13.07
N ALA A 45 8.40 0.02 -11.92
CA ALA A 45 9.85 -0.14 -11.89
C ALA A 45 10.27 -1.49 -12.47
N THR A 46 9.59 -2.57 -12.10
CA THR A 46 9.81 -3.92 -12.63
C THR A 46 9.55 -3.96 -14.14
N ALA A 47 8.43 -3.42 -14.61
CA ALA A 47 8.06 -3.42 -16.02
C ALA A 47 9.01 -2.58 -16.90
N THR A 48 9.68 -1.58 -16.31
CA THR A 48 10.58 -0.66 -17.03
C THR A 48 12.06 -0.91 -16.74
N GLY A 49 12.41 -1.89 -15.91
CA GLY A 49 13.78 -2.20 -15.51
C GLY A 49 14.46 -1.10 -14.70
N GLN A 50 13.70 -0.30 -13.95
CA GLN A 50 14.20 0.75 -13.08
C GLN A 50 14.46 0.22 -11.66
N PRO A 51 15.45 0.76 -10.93
CA PRO A 51 15.62 0.44 -9.52
C PRO A 51 14.42 0.95 -8.70
N PHE A 52 14.04 0.19 -7.66
CA PHE A 52 12.96 0.57 -6.76
C PHE A 52 13.35 0.28 -5.31
N GLU A 53 13.83 1.32 -4.64
CA GLU A 53 14.26 1.25 -3.24
C GLU A 53 13.29 2.03 -2.35
N LEU A 54 12.90 1.40 -1.24
CA LEU A 54 12.08 2.01 -0.20
C LEU A 54 12.77 1.86 1.16
N PRO A 55 12.59 2.82 2.09
CA PRO A 55 13.01 2.63 3.47
C PRO A 55 12.34 1.39 4.06
N GLU A 56 13.09 0.53 4.74
CA GLU A 56 12.63 -0.76 5.30
C GLU A 56 11.27 -0.72 6.03
N PRO A 57 10.90 0.32 6.79
CA PRO A 57 9.60 0.36 7.46
C PRO A 57 8.42 0.42 6.49
N THR A 58 8.64 0.88 5.25
CA THR A 58 7.59 1.10 4.25
C THR A 58 7.00 -0.20 3.72
N PRO A 59 7.78 -1.15 3.15
CA PRO A 59 7.23 -2.43 2.71
C PRO A 59 6.69 -3.26 3.87
N GLN A 60 7.29 -3.18 5.08
CA GLN A 60 6.76 -3.83 6.28
C GLN A 60 5.34 -3.35 6.61
N ALA A 61 5.12 -2.03 6.65
CA ALA A 61 3.81 -1.46 6.96
C ALA A 61 2.74 -1.82 5.91
N VAL A 62 3.10 -1.85 4.63
CA VAL A 62 2.20 -2.27 3.55
C VAL A 62 1.86 -3.76 3.66
N TRP A 63 2.85 -4.61 3.94
CA TRP A 63 2.64 -6.05 4.11
C TRP A 63 1.71 -6.36 5.29
N GLU A 64 1.95 -5.75 6.45
CA GLU A 64 1.11 -5.90 7.64
C GLU A 64 -0.33 -5.46 7.34
N TYR A 65 -0.49 -4.29 6.71
CA TYR A 65 -1.80 -3.78 6.33
C TYR A 65 -2.54 -4.72 5.37
N LEU A 66 -1.88 -5.20 4.30
CA LEU A 66 -2.49 -6.10 3.33
C LEU A 66 -2.87 -7.45 3.95
N THR A 67 -2.03 -8.00 4.83
CA THR A 67 -2.30 -9.27 5.50
C THR A 67 -3.54 -9.20 6.38
N GLU A 68 -3.76 -8.06 7.05
CA GLU A 68 -4.95 -7.82 7.86
C GLU A 68 -6.17 -7.47 6.99
N PHE A 69 -5.99 -6.61 5.98
CA PHE A 69 -7.07 -5.95 5.27
C PHE A 69 -7.64 -6.78 4.12
N LEU A 70 -6.80 -7.44 3.31
CA LEU A 70 -7.27 -8.20 2.14
C LEU A 70 -8.36 -9.23 2.46
N PRO A 71 -8.26 -10.03 3.54
CA PRO A 71 -9.31 -10.99 3.89
C PRO A 71 -10.68 -10.37 4.20
N THR A 72 -10.71 -9.06 4.52
CA THR A 72 -11.95 -8.33 4.87
C THR A 72 -12.67 -7.76 3.66
N LEU A 73 -12.02 -7.72 2.49
CA LEU A 73 -12.55 -7.10 1.28
C LEU A 73 -13.58 -7.99 0.57
N PRO A 74 -14.43 -7.44 -0.32
CA PRO A 74 -15.28 -8.24 -1.18
C PRO A 74 -14.47 -9.16 -2.10
N GLU A 75 -14.99 -10.36 -2.41
CA GLU A 75 -14.32 -11.37 -3.22
C GLU A 75 -13.78 -10.85 -4.57
N PRO A 76 -14.50 -9.99 -5.34
CA PRO A 76 -13.96 -9.45 -6.60
C PRO A 76 -12.70 -8.60 -6.40
N VAL A 77 -12.59 -7.91 -5.26
CA VAL A 77 -11.41 -7.11 -4.93
C VAL A 77 -10.27 -8.02 -4.50
N GLN A 78 -10.54 -9.03 -3.67
CA GLN A 78 -9.54 -10.04 -3.31
C GLN A 78 -8.97 -10.75 -4.55
N ALA A 79 -9.85 -11.16 -5.47
CA ALA A 79 -9.46 -11.85 -6.70
C ALA A 79 -8.56 -11.01 -7.62
N SER A 80 -8.64 -9.67 -7.54
CA SER A 80 -7.79 -8.77 -8.34
C SER A 80 -6.29 -8.86 -7.98
N TRP A 81 -5.96 -9.33 -6.77
CA TRP A 81 -4.58 -9.57 -6.34
C TRP A 81 -4.00 -10.90 -6.84
N GLY A 82 -4.84 -11.75 -7.43
CA GLY A 82 -4.44 -13.10 -7.82
C GLY A 82 -4.25 -14.06 -6.63
N ALA A 83 -3.79 -15.28 -6.94
CA ALA A 83 -3.53 -16.27 -5.91
C ALA A 83 -2.25 -15.96 -5.14
N ALA A 84 -2.27 -16.12 -3.82
CA ALA A 84 -1.08 -15.97 -2.98
C ALA A 84 0.01 -16.95 -3.44
N VAL A 85 1.22 -16.44 -3.63
CA VAL A 85 2.39 -17.22 -4.03
C VAL A 85 3.18 -17.59 -2.79
N PRO A 86 3.46 -18.89 -2.53
CA PRO A 86 4.30 -19.29 -1.41
C PRO A 86 5.72 -18.71 -1.56
N VAL A 87 6.22 -18.10 -0.49
CA VAL A 87 7.60 -17.60 -0.39
C VAL A 87 8.36 -18.36 0.69
N PRO A 88 9.71 -18.46 0.59
CA PRO A 88 10.53 -19.01 1.66
C PRO A 88 10.33 -18.26 3.00
N PRO A 89 10.49 -18.94 4.16
CA PRO A 89 10.32 -18.30 5.47
C PRO A 89 11.32 -17.17 5.75
N ASP A 90 12.45 -17.19 5.05
CA ASP A 90 13.53 -16.21 5.12
C ASP A 90 13.48 -15.17 4.00
N ALA A 91 12.38 -15.14 3.21
CA ALA A 91 12.15 -14.11 2.22
C ALA A 91 12.12 -12.73 2.91
N SER A 92 12.89 -11.80 2.36
CA SER A 92 12.93 -10.43 2.85
C SER A 92 11.89 -9.57 2.13
N LEU A 93 11.32 -8.61 2.85
CA LEU A 93 10.54 -7.52 2.26
C LEU A 93 11.42 -6.42 1.65
N SER A 94 12.75 -6.57 1.74
CA SER A 94 13.70 -5.73 1.02
C SER A 94 13.56 -5.99 -0.48
N LEU A 95 13.29 -4.94 -1.23
CA LEU A 95 13.20 -5.03 -2.69
C LEU A 95 14.62 -5.20 -3.29
N PRO A 96 14.79 -6.05 -4.32
CA PRO A 96 16.09 -6.32 -4.93
C PRO A 96 16.64 -5.17 -5.79
#